data_AF-A0A5H2XSM1-F1
#
_entry.id   AF-A0A5H2XSM1-F1
#
_cell.length_a   1.000
_cell.length_b   1.000
_cell.length_c   1.000
_cell.angle_alpha   90.00
_cell.angle_beta   90.00
_cell.angle_gamma   90.00
#
_symmetry.space_group_name_H-M   'P 1'
#
loop_
_entity.id
_entity.type
_entity.pdbx_description
1 polymer ?
#
loop_
_entity_poly.entity_id
_entity_poly.type
_entity_poly.pdbx_seq_one_letter_code
_entity_poly.pdbx_strand_id
1 'polypeptide(L)'
;MCVDYRALNKINIKNRYPLPRIDDLLDQLHGARYFTKLDLKSGYHQVRIHDEDTWKTAFKTKQGLFEWLVMPFGLCNAPATFMRLMNEVLRPFLDDFVIVYLDDILIFSVTWEEHLHHIAQVLEVLRTNQLQLNGKKCEFGKQHLVYLGFIVGAGELKVDLEIVQVISQWPTPQTVTEVRSFIGACQYLRKFIRHFSQIAAPLHSLTKANQKFEWSRNHEESFQLLKRKITEAPVLALLNLQRPFEVEADASNYAMGAVLFQDGKPVAYHSEMFSGPVLNYPTYDKELYAMHQAVKHWRAYLLGKEVIVHSDHKPLQFLTTQSKLQQARHMKWMSYLQQFSIVIKYKKGATNKLADMLSRPPTPVNSALLVAMKIQPIVPSEYAKGYDTDADFNSAYAKLQQGKTSEFQLKDGLMYKGTQLCIPKDGDSCSGFVRLILPK
;
A
#
# COMPACT_ATOMS: atom_id res chain seq x y z
N MET A 1 -0.43 11.58 32.21
CA MET A 1 -1.16 10.68 33.15
C MET A 1 -2.12 9.85 32.33
N CYS A 2 -2.14 8.53 32.50
CA CYS A 2 -3.07 7.63 31.80
C CYS A 2 -3.95 6.94 32.84
N VAL A 3 -5.27 6.97 32.66
CA VAL A 3 -6.24 6.33 33.56
C VAL A 3 -6.87 5.15 32.83
N ASP A 4 -6.95 4.00 33.49
CA ASP A 4 -7.52 2.79 32.90
C ASP A 4 -9.06 2.79 32.98
N TYR A 5 -9.70 3.34 31.94
CA TYR A 5 -11.16 3.35 31.81
C TYR A 5 -11.73 2.08 31.17
N ARG A 6 -10.99 0.97 31.04
CA ARG A 6 -11.51 -0.25 30.37
C ARG A 6 -12.80 -0.79 31.01
N ALA A 7 -12.91 -0.73 32.34
CA ALA A 7 -14.12 -1.16 33.05
C ALA A 7 -15.30 -0.21 32.78
N LEU A 8 -15.07 1.10 32.86
CA LEU A 8 -16.08 2.13 32.55
C LEU A 8 -16.57 2.02 31.10
N ASN A 9 -15.65 1.81 30.15
CA ASN A 9 -15.96 1.67 28.73
C ASN A 9 -16.80 0.43 28.41
N LYS A 10 -16.80 -0.61 29.27
CA LYS A 10 -17.63 -1.82 29.08
C LYS A 10 -19.09 -1.58 29.45
N ILE A 11 -19.34 -0.74 30.47
CA ILE A 11 -20.68 -0.45 30.95
C ILE A 11 -21.32 0.74 30.21
N ASN A 12 -20.51 1.57 29.55
CA ASN A 12 -21.01 2.73 28.82
C ASN A 12 -21.61 2.34 27.46
N ILE A 13 -22.71 3.00 27.09
CA ILE A 13 -23.35 2.82 25.79
C ILE A 13 -22.46 3.46 24.73
N LYS A 14 -22.04 2.67 23.73
CA LYS A 14 -21.11 3.14 22.69
C LYS A 14 -21.84 4.03 21.68
N ASN A 15 -21.40 5.28 21.57
CA ASN A 15 -21.84 6.21 20.55
C ASN A 15 -21.10 5.90 19.23
N ARG A 16 -21.84 5.41 18.23
CA ARG A 16 -21.31 5.11 16.89
C ARG A 16 -21.51 6.31 15.97
N TYR A 17 -20.91 7.44 16.32
CA TYR A 17 -20.91 8.61 15.44
C TYR A 17 -20.22 8.26 14.12
N PRO A 18 -20.81 8.60 12.96
CA PRO A 18 -20.23 8.25 11.67
C PRO A 18 -18.92 9.02 11.49
N LEU A 19 -17.82 8.28 11.36
CA LEU A 19 -16.54 8.84 10.94
C LEU A 19 -16.48 8.79 9.40
N PRO A 20 -16.11 9.89 8.73
CA PRO A 20 -15.92 9.88 7.29
C PRO A 20 -14.77 8.94 6.94
N ARG A 21 -14.84 8.31 5.76
CA ARG A 21 -13.71 7.49 5.29
C ARG A 21 -12.62 8.43 4.83
N ILE A 22 -11.37 8.07 5.12
CA ILE A 22 -10.20 8.89 4.79
C ILE A 22 -10.12 9.13 3.28
N ASP A 23 -10.49 8.14 2.47
CA ASP A 23 -10.55 8.32 1.01
C ASP A 23 -11.56 9.41 0.62
N ASP A 24 -12.78 9.38 1.18
CA ASP A 24 -13.81 10.39 0.90
C ASP A 24 -13.32 11.82 1.25
N LEU A 25 -12.53 11.96 2.32
CA LEU A 25 -11.94 13.24 2.71
C LEU A 25 -10.85 13.71 1.73
N LEU A 26 -9.99 12.79 1.28
CA LEU A 26 -8.90 13.11 0.35
C LEU A 26 -9.44 13.48 -1.04
N ASP A 27 -10.57 12.90 -1.44
CA ASP A 27 -11.21 13.17 -2.74
C ASP A 27 -11.70 14.61 -2.86
N GLN A 28 -12.04 15.26 -1.73
CA GLN A 28 -12.43 16.68 -1.70
C GLN A 28 -11.27 17.63 -2.01
N LEU A 29 -10.02 17.18 -1.88
CA LEU A 29 -8.85 18.02 -2.07
C LEU A 29 -8.49 18.25 -3.55
N HIS A 30 -9.28 17.72 -4.48
CA HIS A 30 -9.04 17.90 -5.90
C HIS A 30 -9.07 19.39 -6.30
N GLY A 31 -8.05 19.83 -7.03
CA GLY A 31 -7.93 21.20 -7.51
C GLY A 31 -7.37 22.20 -6.49
N ALA A 32 -7.31 21.82 -5.21
CA ALA A 32 -6.69 22.65 -4.17
C ALA A 32 -5.18 22.79 -4.39
N ARG A 33 -4.65 23.97 -4.09
CA ARG A 33 -3.22 24.32 -4.22
C ARG A 33 -2.61 24.78 -2.91
N TYR A 34 -3.42 25.30 -2.00
CA TYR A 34 -2.98 25.82 -0.71
C TYR A 34 -3.70 25.09 0.41
N PHE A 35 -2.92 24.63 1.39
CA PHE A 35 -3.38 23.82 2.51
C PHE A 35 -2.90 24.42 3.82
N THR A 36 -3.78 24.44 4.81
CA THR A 36 -3.46 24.81 6.19
C THR A 36 -3.99 23.72 7.11
N LYS A 37 -3.10 23.13 7.91
CA LYS A 37 -3.43 22.15 8.94
C LYS A 37 -3.46 22.83 10.29
N LEU A 38 -4.56 22.72 11.00
CA LEU A 38 -4.71 23.20 12.37
C LEU A 38 -4.82 22.00 13.33
N ASP A 39 -4.00 22.03 14.38
CA ASP A 39 -3.98 21.04 15.46
C ASP A 39 -4.56 21.69 16.73
N LEU A 40 -5.57 21.06 17.33
CA LEU A 40 -6.17 21.54 18.57
C LEU A 40 -5.32 21.15 19.78
N LYS A 41 -5.11 22.11 20.70
CA LYS A 41 -4.30 21.90 21.90
C LYS A 41 -5.03 20.96 22.87
N SER A 42 -4.58 19.70 22.93
CA SER A 42 -5.24 18.69 23.77
C SER A 42 -6.75 18.64 23.52
N GLY A 43 -7.16 18.45 22.26
CA GLY A 43 -8.55 18.58 21.78
C GLY A 43 -9.61 18.10 22.77
N TYR A 44 -9.51 16.84 23.24
CA TYR A 44 -10.47 16.29 24.20
C TYR A 44 -10.58 17.08 25.51
N HIS A 45 -9.49 17.60 26.06
CA HIS A 45 -9.51 18.38 27.30
C HIS A 45 -10.19 19.76 27.15
N GLN A 46 -10.54 20.18 25.94
CA GLN A 46 -11.31 21.41 25.70
C GLN A 46 -12.82 21.18 25.81
N VAL A 47 -13.27 19.92 25.85
CA VAL A 47 -14.68 19.56 25.96
C VAL A 47 -15.02 19.30 27.42
N ARG A 48 -16.00 20.03 27.96
CA ARG A 48 -16.48 19.83 29.33
C ARG A 48 -17.32 18.56 29.44
N ILE A 49 -17.09 17.77 30.49
CA ILE A 49 -17.96 16.64 30.82
C ILE A 49 -19.25 17.19 31.45
N HIS A 50 -20.38 16.58 31.13
CA HIS A 50 -21.65 16.91 31.78
C HIS A 50 -21.52 16.74 33.31
N ASP A 51 -22.00 17.69 34.10
CA ASP A 51 -21.73 17.71 35.55
C ASP A 51 -22.25 16.43 36.26
N GLU A 52 -23.30 15.78 35.76
CA GLU A 52 -23.82 14.51 36.30
C GLU A 52 -22.95 13.27 35.98
N ASP A 53 -22.00 13.40 35.05
CA ASP A 53 -21.13 12.32 34.58
C ASP A 53 -19.68 12.44 35.06
N THR A 54 -19.30 13.55 35.71
CA THR A 54 -17.91 13.81 36.16
C THR A 54 -17.41 12.73 37.11
N TRP A 55 -18.22 12.32 38.09
CA TRP A 55 -17.87 11.30 39.09
C TRP A 55 -17.53 9.95 38.46
N LYS A 56 -18.07 9.64 37.27
CA LYS A 56 -17.77 8.39 36.53
C LYS A 56 -16.33 8.35 36.06
N THR A 57 -15.68 9.51 35.93
CA THR A 57 -14.29 9.64 35.50
C THR A 57 -13.28 9.61 36.66
N ALA A 58 -13.76 9.42 37.90
CA ALA A 58 -12.91 9.45 39.07
C ALA A 58 -11.75 8.46 39.01
N PHE A 59 -10.57 8.89 39.48
CA PHE A 59 -9.35 8.11 39.56
C PHE A 59 -8.60 8.39 40.85
N LYS A 60 -7.90 7.38 41.36
CA LYS A 60 -7.18 7.46 42.64
C LYS A 60 -5.68 7.59 42.40
N THR A 61 -5.05 8.51 43.12
CA THR A 61 -3.59 8.63 43.22
C THR A 61 -3.17 8.48 44.68
N LYS A 62 -1.85 8.51 44.95
CA LYS A 62 -1.34 8.56 46.33
C LYS A 62 -1.81 9.80 47.10
N GLN A 63 -2.22 10.85 46.40
CA GLN A 63 -2.61 12.15 46.97
C GLN A 63 -4.11 12.28 47.20
N GLY A 64 -4.93 11.35 46.72
CA GLY A 64 -6.38 11.41 46.91
C GLY A 64 -7.17 10.82 45.74
N LEU A 65 -8.48 11.05 45.80
CA LEU A 65 -9.43 10.76 44.73
C LEU A 65 -9.67 12.06 43.94
N PHE A 66 -9.53 11.99 42.63
CA PHE A 66 -9.71 13.10 41.71
C PHE A 66 -10.69 12.71 40.62
N GLU A 67 -11.36 13.68 40.02
CA GLU A 67 -12.26 13.49 38.89
C GLU A 67 -11.92 14.46 37.76
N TRP A 68 -12.28 14.12 36.54
CA TRP A 68 -12.08 15.00 35.40
C TRP A 68 -13.31 15.87 35.17
N LEU A 69 -13.09 17.17 35.04
CA LEU A 69 -14.12 18.14 34.63
C LEU A 69 -14.20 18.29 33.10
N VAL A 70 -13.13 17.90 32.42
CA VAL A 70 -12.99 17.94 30.96
C VAL A 70 -12.72 16.54 30.45
N MET A 71 -13.09 16.26 29.20
CA MET A 71 -13.09 14.91 28.65
C MET A 71 -11.67 14.31 28.59
N PRO A 72 -11.33 13.31 29.41
CA PRO A 72 -10.00 12.73 29.41
C PRO A 72 -9.81 11.75 28.26
N PHE A 73 -8.53 11.51 27.92
CA PHE A 73 -8.16 10.40 27.05
C PHE A 73 -8.58 9.05 27.66
N GLY A 74 -8.97 8.12 26.80
CA GLY A 74 -9.30 6.73 27.19
C GLY A 74 -10.80 6.44 27.32
N LEU A 75 -11.68 7.45 27.30
CA LEU A 75 -13.13 7.22 27.23
C LEU A 75 -13.55 6.75 25.83
N CYS A 76 -14.39 5.72 25.77
CA CYS A 76 -14.81 5.10 24.50
C CYS A 76 -15.58 6.04 23.56
N ASN A 77 -16.29 7.03 24.10
CA ASN A 77 -17.10 7.98 23.34
C ASN A 77 -16.43 9.33 23.10
N ALA A 78 -15.18 9.53 23.56
CA ALA A 78 -14.48 10.81 23.41
C ALA A 78 -14.29 11.22 21.95
N PRO A 79 -13.80 10.34 21.04
CA PRO A 79 -13.66 10.68 19.62
C PRO A 79 -15.00 11.05 18.97
N ALA A 80 -16.07 10.33 19.29
CA ALA A 80 -17.41 10.56 18.74
C ALA A 80 -18.00 11.90 19.18
N THR A 81 -17.84 12.24 20.47
CA THR A 81 -18.30 13.51 21.02
C THR A 81 -17.52 14.68 20.42
N PHE A 82 -16.21 14.51 20.27
CA PHE A 82 -15.35 15.52 19.68
C PHE A 82 -15.68 15.78 18.21
N MET A 83 -15.85 14.72 17.43
CA MET A 83 -16.27 14.82 16.03
C MET A 83 -17.61 15.53 15.88
N ARG A 84 -18.57 15.22 16.75
CA ARG A 84 -19.85 15.92 16.75
C ARG A 84 -19.68 17.42 17.01
N LEU A 85 -18.88 17.79 18.02
CA LEU A 85 -18.59 19.19 18.32
C LEU A 85 -17.96 19.90 17.12
N MET A 86 -16.90 19.32 16.54
CA MET A 86 -16.25 19.92 15.38
C MET A 86 -17.19 20.05 14.19
N ASN A 87 -18.03 19.04 13.96
CA ASN A 87 -19.01 19.08 12.87
C ASN A 87 -20.09 20.13 13.10
N GLU A 88 -20.51 20.39 14.34
CA GLU A 88 -21.47 21.45 14.67
C GLU A 88 -20.83 22.83 14.53
N VAL A 89 -19.60 23.02 15.03
CA VAL A 89 -18.88 24.30 15.01
C VAL A 89 -18.48 24.71 13.60
N LEU A 90 -17.92 23.79 12.81
CA LEU A 90 -17.41 24.07 11.47
C LEU A 90 -18.42 23.77 10.37
N ARG A 91 -19.66 23.39 10.73
CA ARG A 91 -20.76 23.07 9.80
C ARG A 91 -20.87 24.01 8.58
N PRO A 92 -20.73 25.34 8.72
CA PRO A 92 -20.87 26.24 7.59
C PRO A 92 -19.79 26.08 6.50
N PHE A 93 -18.66 25.43 6.82
CA PHE A 93 -17.49 25.33 5.95
C PHE A 93 -17.14 23.89 5.56
N LEU A 94 -17.80 22.90 6.18
CA LEU A 94 -17.59 21.47 5.88
C LEU A 94 -18.00 21.16 4.45
N ASP A 95 -17.24 20.28 3.82
CA ASP A 95 -17.44 19.82 2.44
C ASP A 95 -17.32 20.93 1.37
N ASP A 96 -16.86 22.14 1.75
CA ASP A 96 -16.57 23.26 0.86
C ASP A 96 -15.06 23.56 0.82
N PHE A 97 -14.51 24.07 1.92
CA PHE A 97 -13.08 24.39 2.04
C PHE A 97 -12.44 23.91 3.35
N VAL A 98 -13.22 23.21 4.20
CA VAL A 98 -12.78 22.63 5.47
C VAL A 98 -13.10 21.15 5.53
N ILE A 99 -12.10 20.36 5.93
CA ILE A 99 -12.23 18.96 6.32
C ILE A 99 -11.85 18.82 7.77
N VAL A 100 -12.60 17.99 8.50
CA VAL A 100 -12.29 17.64 9.89
C VAL A 100 -12.12 16.13 10.01
N TYR A 101 -11.04 15.71 10.65
CA TYR A 101 -10.86 14.32 11.08
C TYR A 101 -10.29 14.28 12.49
N LEU A 102 -11.14 13.91 13.44
CA LEU A 102 -10.85 13.94 14.87
C LEU A 102 -10.32 15.31 15.29
N ASP A 103 -9.08 15.38 15.78
CA ASP A 103 -8.42 16.59 16.26
C ASP A 103 -7.75 17.43 15.14
N ASP A 104 -7.65 16.88 13.92
CA ASP A 104 -7.05 17.55 12.78
C ASP A 104 -8.10 18.31 11.96
N ILE A 105 -7.90 19.62 11.79
CA ILE A 105 -8.69 20.45 10.89
C ILE A 105 -7.81 20.81 9.69
N LEU A 106 -8.31 20.55 8.49
CA LEU A 106 -7.64 20.89 7.23
C LEU A 106 -8.46 21.94 6.50
N ILE A 107 -7.80 23.04 6.14
CA ILE A 107 -8.34 24.09 5.28
C ILE A 107 -7.64 23.96 3.93
N PHE A 108 -8.40 23.99 2.84
CA PHE A 108 -7.86 23.87 1.49
C PHE A 108 -8.47 24.90 0.55
N SER A 109 -7.71 25.40 -0.43
CA SER A 109 -8.18 26.44 -1.35
C SER A 109 -7.41 26.42 -2.67
N VAL A 110 -7.99 27.03 -3.72
CA VAL A 110 -7.40 27.05 -5.06
C VAL A 110 -6.44 28.23 -5.21
N THR A 111 -6.84 29.42 -4.79
CA THR A 111 -6.01 30.64 -4.83
C THR A 111 -5.49 31.03 -3.44
N TRP A 112 -4.46 31.86 -3.41
CA TRP A 112 -3.86 32.31 -2.14
C TRP A 112 -4.78 33.28 -1.41
N GLU A 113 -5.45 34.16 -2.15
CA GLU A 113 -6.36 35.18 -1.64
C GLU A 113 -7.58 34.54 -0.96
N GLU A 114 -8.20 33.55 -1.61
CA GLU A 114 -9.27 32.74 -1.01
C GLU A 114 -8.76 32.03 0.24
N HIS A 115 -7.55 31.47 0.20
CA HIS A 115 -6.99 30.74 1.33
C HIS A 115 -6.85 31.59 2.58
N LEU A 116 -6.39 32.84 2.43
CA LEU A 116 -6.31 33.79 3.54
C LEU A 116 -7.69 34.12 4.11
N HIS A 117 -8.71 34.26 3.26
CA HIS A 117 -10.09 34.49 3.69
C HIS A 117 -10.63 33.29 4.49
N HIS A 118 -10.47 32.09 3.95
CA HIS A 118 -10.88 30.84 4.60
C HIS A 118 -10.22 30.62 5.95
N ILE A 119 -8.90 30.87 6.06
CA ILE A 119 -8.19 30.81 7.34
C ILE A 119 -8.81 31.79 8.35
N ALA A 120 -9.06 33.03 7.95
CA ALA A 120 -9.64 34.04 8.83
C ALA A 120 -11.03 33.63 9.35
N GLN A 121 -11.89 33.11 8.46
CA GLN A 121 -13.23 32.63 8.84
C GLN A 121 -13.17 31.46 9.84
N VAL A 122 -12.30 30.49 9.59
CA VAL A 122 -12.17 29.31 10.48
C VAL A 122 -11.60 29.73 11.83
N LEU A 123 -10.56 30.56 11.87
CA LEU A 123 -9.98 31.05 13.12
C LEU A 123 -11.00 31.85 13.95
N GLU A 124 -11.86 32.63 13.30
CA GLU A 124 -12.90 33.40 13.99
C GLU A 124 -13.97 32.50 14.62
N VAL A 125 -14.39 31.45 13.91
CA VAL A 125 -15.34 30.45 14.44
C VAL A 125 -14.72 29.68 15.61
N LEU A 126 -13.45 29.25 15.50
CA LEU A 126 -12.75 28.58 16.58
C LEU A 126 -12.61 29.50 17.82
N ARG A 127 -12.29 30.77 17.61
CA ARG A 127 -12.18 31.79 18.67
C ARG A 127 -13.51 32.02 19.39
N THR A 128 -14.60 32.15 18.63
CA THR A 128 -15.95 32.34 19.18
C THR A 128 -16.39 31.15 20.05
N ASN A 129 -16.01 29.94 19.64
CA ASN A 129 -16.28 28.71 20.38
C ASN A 129 -15.22 28.36 21.44
N GLN A 130 -14.27 29.27 21.71
CA GLN A 130 -13.22 29.13 22.71
C GLN A 130 -12.30 27.90 22.50
N LEU A 131 -12.16 27.45 21.26
CA LEU A 131 -11.28 26.34 20.90
C LEU A 131 -9.85 26.86 20.70
N GLN A 132 -8.90 26.23 21.39
CA GLN A 132 -7.50 26.61 21.40
C GLN A 132 -6.67 25.74 20.45
N LEU A 133 -5.90 26.40 19.59
CA LEU A 133 -4.96 25.76 18.70
C LEU A 133 -3.57 25.59 19.33
N ASN A 134 -2.88 24.55 18.92
CA ASN A 134 -1.48 24.34 19.22
C ASN A 134 -0.62 24.90 18.08
N GLY A 135 -0.27 26.18 18.19
CA GLY A 135 0.46 26.90 17.14
C GLY A 135 1.77 26.23 16.69
N LYS A 136 2.42 25.42 17.54
CA LYS A 136 3.67 24.69 17.18
C LYS A 136 3.43 23.52 16.22
N LYS A 137 2.22 22.96 16.21
CA LYS A 137 1.84 21.82 15.36
C LYS A 137 0.97 22.24 14.17
N CYS A 138 0.54 23.50 14.13
CA CYS A 138 -0.20 24.03 13.00
C CYS A 138 0.76 24.34 11.84
N GLU A 139 0.32 24.05 10.62
CA GLU A 139 1.04 24.34 9.39
C GLU A 139 0.18 25.25 8.51
N PHE A 140 0.69 26.39 8.07
CA PHE A 140 -0.08 27.38 7.32
C PHE A 140 0.40 27.52 5.88
N GLY A 141 -0.55 27.60 4.95
CA GLY A 141 -0.34 28.03 3.57
C GLY A 141 0.63 27.19 2.75
N LYS A 142 0.70 25.88 3.02
CA LYS A 142 1.59 24.95 2.32
C LYS A 142 1.00 24.54 0.97
N GLN A 143 1.87 24.34 -0.02
CA GLN A 143 1.46 23.75 -1.31
C GLN A 143 1.50 22.21 -1.31
N HIS A 144 2.30 21.64 -0.40
CA HIS A 144 2.38 20.22 -0.12
C HIS A 144 2.29 20.04 1.39
N LEU A 145 1.42 19.16 1.85
CA LEU A 145 1.13 18.96 3.27
C LEU A 145 0.98 17.47 3.58
N VAL A 146 1.47 17.03 4.73
CA VAL A 146 1.17 15.69 5.25
C VAL A 146 -0.17 15.72 5.99
N TYR A 147 -1.15 14.98 5.47
CA TYR A 147 -2.47 14.85 6.05
C TYR A 147 -2.93 13.39 6.04
N LEU A 148 -3.34 12.87 7.20
CA LEU A 148 -3.79 11.48 7.39
C LEU A 148 -2.81 10.43 6.81
N GLY A 149 -1.50 10.66 6.94
CA GLY A 149 -0.49 9.74 6.43
C GLY A 149 -0.27 9.78 4.91
N PHE A 150 -0.79 10.82 4.24
CA PHE A 150 -0.56 11.07 2.83
C PHE A 150 -0.01 12.47 2.61
N ILE A 151 0.88 12.62 1.64
CA ILE A 151 1.32 13.93 1.15
C ILE A 151 0.33 14.35 0.06
N VAL A 152 -0.38 15.45 0.33
CA VAL A 152 -1.33 16.07 -0.59
C VAL A 152 -0.70 17.34 -1.18
N GLY A 153 -0.77 17.51 -2.50
CA GLY A 153 -0.28 18.70 -3.17
C GLY A 153 -0.18 18.56 -4.69
N ALA A 154 -0.24 19.67 -5.41
CA ALA A 154 -0.09 19.73 -6.88
C ALA A 154 -1.03 18.78 -7.68
N GLY A 155 -2.20 18.44 -7.15
CA GLY A 155 -3.11 17.47 -7.78
C GLY A 155 -2.69 16.00 -7.63
N GLU A 156 -1.68 15.74 -6.82
CA GLU A 156 -1.09 14.43 -6.58
C GLU A 156 -1.30 14.00 -5.12
N LEU A 157 -1.41 12.68 -4.93
CA LEU A 157 -1.46 12.01 -3.64
C LEU A 157 -0.30 11.02 -3.55
N LYS A 158 0.53 11.18 -2.52
CA LYS A 158 1.68 10.30 -2.25
C LYS A 158 1.59 9.74 -0.84
N VAL A 159 2.20 8.58 -0.61
CA VAL A 159 2.34 8.03 0.74
C VAL A 159 3.35 8.87 1.52
N ASP A 160 3.07 9.14 2.78
CA ASP A 160 4.02 9.81 3.67
C ASP A 160 5.32 9.01 3.82
N LEU A 161 6.46 9.71 3.77
CA LEU A 161 7.78 9.13 3.87
C LEU A 161 8.01 8.45 5.22
N GLU A 162 7.40 8.95 6.31
CA GLU A 162 7.49 8.31 7.62
C GLU A 162 6.82 6.92 7.60
N ILE A 163 5.65 6.81 6.99
CA ILE A 163 4.95 5.53 6.83
C ILE A 163 5.77 4.57 5.95
N VAL A 164 6.35 5.08 4.86
CA VAL A 164 7.23 4.29 3.98
C VAL A 164 8.45 3.79 4.76
N GLN A 165 9.07 4.62 5.59
CA GLN A 165 10.21 4.22 6.42
C GLN A 165 9.83 3.16 7.43
N VAL A 166 8.71 3.34 8.16
CA VAL A 166 8.20 2.36 9.13
C VAL A 166 7.97 1.00 8.46
N ILE A 167 7.35 1.00 7.27
CA ILE A 167 7.08 -0.24 6.54
C ILE A 167 8.36 -0.86 5.98
N SER A 168 9.29 -0.05 5.48
CA SER A 168 10.59 -0.51 4.99
C SER A 168 11.45 -1.14 6.10
N GLN A 169 11.37 -0.61 7.32
CA GLN A 169 12.11 -1.12 8.49
C GLN A 169 11.34 -2.18 9.28
N TRP A 170 10.12 -2.51 8.87
CA TRP A 170 9.28 -3.48 9.58
C TRP A 170 10.00 -4.83 9.71
N PRO A 171 10.16 -5.37 10.93
CA PRO A 171 10.87 -6.63 11.16
C PRO A 171 10.04 -7.82 10.64
N THR A 172 10.69 -8.90 10.24
CA THR A 172 10.00 -10.12 9.79
C THR A 172 9.10 -10.65 10.93
N PRO A 173 7.77 -10.75 10.71
CA PRO A 173 6.84 -11.21 11.73
C PRO A 173 7.15 -12.63 12.21
N GLN A 174 7.19 -12.83 13.53
CA GLN A 174 7.38 -14.13 14.17
C GLN A 174 6.09 -14.68 14.80
N THR A 175 5.04 -13.86 14.86
CA THR A 175 3.75 -14.25 15.44
C THR A 175 2.59 -13.92 14.52
N VAL A 176 1.48 -14.67 14.67
CA VAL A 176 0.22 -14.39 13.95
C VAL A 176 -0.28 -12.96 14.22
N THR A 177 -0.07 -12.46 15.44
CA THR A 177 -0.45 -11.09 15.81
C THR A 177 0.35 -10.06 15.03
N GLU A 178 1.67 -10.24 14.91
CA GLU A 178 2.53 -9.36 14.11
C GLU A 178 2.18 -9.40 12.62
N VAL A 179 1.86 -10.59 12.08
CA VAL A 179 1.38 -10.72 10.70
C VAL A 179 0.08 -9.94 10.51
N ARG A 180 -0.88 -10.07 11.43
CA ARG A 180 -2.13 -9.31 11.38
C ARG A 180 -1.89 -7.80 11.44
N SER A 181 -0.99 -7.34 12.31
CA SER A 181 -0.61 -5.94 12.41
C SER A 181 -0.01 -5.42 11.10
N PHE A 182 0.92 -6.17 10.49
CA PHE A 182 1.54 -5.80 9.21
C PHE A 182 0.51 -5.76 8.07
N ILE A 183 -0.33 -6.79 7.94
CA ILE A 183 -1.40 -6.82 6.95
C ILE A 183 -2.36 -5.65 7.15
N GLY A 184 -2.71 -5.32 8.39
CA GLY A 184 -3.55 -4.18 8.73
C GLY A 184 -2.95 -2.84 8.26
N ALA A 185 -1.65 -2.65 8.48
CA ALA A 185 -0.93 -1.47 7.99
C ALA A 185 -0.89 -1.41 6.45
N CYS A 186 -0.60 -2.53 5.78
CA CYS A 186 -0.58 -2.56 4.31
C CYS A 186 -1.98 -2.41 3.70
N GLN A 187 -3.04 -2.84 4.39
CA GLN A 187 -4.42 -2.64 3.97
C GLN A 187 -4.77 -1.14 3.91
N TYR A 188 -4.22 -0.32 4.81
CA TYR A 188 -4.36 1.14 4.78
C TYR A 188 -3.80 1.76 3.49
N LEU A 189 -2.71 1.18 2.97
CA LEU A 189 -2.03 1.63 1.75
C LEU A 189 -2.46 0.86 0.49
N ARG A 190 -3.46 -0.04 0.60
CA ARG A 190 -3.91 -0.91 -0.49
C ARG A 190 -4.24 -0.13 -1.77
N LYS A 191 -4.73 1.11 -1.67
CA LYS A 191 -5.07 1.93 -2.83
C LYS A 191 -3.89 2.29 -3.72
N PHE A 192 -2.65 2.19 -3.22
CA PHE A 192 -1.39 2.39 -3.96
C PHE A 192 -0.78 1.07 -4.43
N ILE A 193 -1.23 -0.06 -3.85
CA ILE A 193 -0.63 -1.37 -4.08
C ILE A 193 -1.45 -2.14 -5.09
N ARG A 194 -0.85 -2.28 -6.25
CA ARG A 194 -1.31 -3.20 -7.28
C ARG A 194 -1.23 -4.66 -6.80
N HIS A 195 -2.32 -5.42 -6.95
CA HIS A 195 -2.45 -6.84 -6.54
C HIS A 195 -2.29 -7.13 -5.08
N PHE A 196 -2.62 -6.16 -4.25
CA PHE A 196 -2.51 -6.31 -2.82
C PHE A 196 -3.03 -7.66 -2.32
N SER A 197 -4.23 -8.08 -2.75
CA SER A 197 -4.86 -9.31 -2.30
C SER A 197 -4.14 -10.59 -2.75
N GLN A 198 -3.51 -10.59 -3.93
CA GLN A 198 -2.73 -11.74 -4.39
C GLN A 198 -1.39 -11.82 -3.65
N ILE A 199 -0.70 -10.68 -3.51
CA ILE A 199 0.60 -10.61 -2.84
C ILE A 199 0.43 -10.90 -1.34
N ALA A 200 -0.64 -10.41 -0.72
CA ALA A 200 -0.93 -10.67 0.69
C ALA A 200 -1.54 -12.05 0.96
N ALA A 201 -1.93 -12.82 -0.08
CA ALA A 201 -2.63 -14.10 0.10
C ALA A 201 -1.85 -15.11 0.96
N PRO A 202 -0.52 -15.31 0.77
CA PRO A 202 0.27 -16.18 1.64
C PRO A 202 0.27 -15.70 3.09
N LEU A 203 0.37 -14.38 3.32
CA LEU A 203 0.34 -13.82 4.67
C LEU A 203 -1.04 -13.99 5.33
N HIS A 204 -2.13 -13.80 4.59
CA HIS A 204 -3.48 -14.05 5.09
C HIS A 204 -3.69 -15.52 5.47
N SER A 205 -3.02 -16.46 4.79
CA SER A 205 -3.10 -17.88 5.13
C SER A 205 -2.62 -18.15 6.57
N LEU A 206 -1.56 -17.48 7.02
CA LEU A 206 -1.04 -17.58 8.40
C LEU A 206 -2.01 -17.06 9.46
N THR A 207 -3.01 -16.27 9.07
CA THR A 207 -3.96 -15.66 10.01
C THR A 207 -5.24 -16.47 10.23
N LYS A 208 -5.43 -17.56 9.47
CA LYS A 208 -6.60 -18.45 9.55
C LYS A 208 -6.62 -19.21 10.89
N ALA A 209 -7.82 -19.49 11.38
CA ALA A 209 -8.00 -20.26 12.61
C ALA A 209 -7.44 -21.69 12.46
N ASN A 210 -6.84 -22.22 13.53
CA ASN A 210 -6.28 -23.58 13.62
C ASN A 210 -5.09 -23.89 12.70
N GLN A 211 -4.38 -22.88 12.19
CA GLN A 211 -3.16 -23.08 11.41
C GLN A 211 -1.91 -22.92 12.29
N LYS A 212 -0.96 -23.87 12.20
CA LYS A 212 0.34 -23.76 12.84
C LYS A 212 1.14 -22.64 12.16
N PHE A 213 1.71 -21.73 12.96
CA PHE A 213 2.53 -20.65 12.42
C PHE A 213 3.86 -21.20 11.91
N GLU A 214 4.03 -21.21 10.60
CA GLU A 214 5.27 -21.63 9.95
C GLU A 214 5.64 -20.63 8.85
N TRP A 215 6.73 -19.88 9.09
CA TRP A 215 7.22 -18.88 8.15
C TRP A 215 8.05 -19.54 7.04
N SER A 216 7.38 -19.93 5.96
CA SER A 216 8.04 -20.44 4.76
C SER A 216 8.60 -19.34 3.85
N ARG A 217 9.43 -19.72 2.88
CA ARG A 217 10.00 -18.84 1.85
C ARG A 217 8.94 -18.02 1.08
N ASN A 218 7.77 -18.60 0.80
CA ASN A 218 6.69 -17.89 0.09
C ASN A 218 6.13 -16.72 0.92
N HIS A 219 6.12 -16.83 2.24
CA HIS A 219 5.71 -15.74 3.13
C HIS A 219 6.75 -14.62 3.13
N GLU A 220 8.04 -14.96 3.17
CA GLU A 220 9.13 -14.00 3.09
C GLU A 220 9.12 -13.24 1.76
N GLU A 221 8.96 -13.95 0.64
CA GLU A 221 8.88 -13.34 -0.69
C GLU A 221 7.68 -12.38 -0.79
N SER A 222 6.52 -12.78 -0.25
CA SER A 222 5.32 -11.93 -0.21
C SER A 222 5.51 -10.70 0.69
N PHE A 223 6.14 -10.87 1.84
CA PHE A 223 6.44 -9.81 2.80
C PHE A 223 7.39 -8.77 2.19
N GLN A 224 8.50 -9.20 1.60
CA GLN A 224 9.47 -8.31 0.96
C GLN A 224 8.89 -7.64 -0.30
N LEU A 225 8.04 -8.35 -1.06
CA LEU A 225 7.37 -7.77 -2.22
C LEU A 225 6.39 -6.67 -1.82
N LEU A 226 5.61 -6.84 -0.73
CA LEU A 226 4.74 -5.78 -0.22
C LEU A 226 5.54 -4.55 0.23
N LYS A 227 6.64 -4.77 0.99
CA LYS A 227 7.53 -3.67 1.40
C LYS A 227 8.04 -2.90 0.19
N ARG A 228 8.57 -3.60 -0.81
CA ARG A 228 9.06 -2.98 -2.05
C ARG A 228 7.97 -2.19 -2.78
N LYS A 229 6.77 -2.77 -2.94
CA LYS A 229 5.66 -2.10 -3.64
C LYS A 229 5.16 -0.84 -2.94
N ILE A 230 5.26 -0.78 -1.62
CA ILE A 230 4.91 0.40 -0.83
C ILE A 230 6.01 1.46 -0.93
N THR A 231 7.29 1.06 -0.90
CA THR A 231 8.41 1.98 -1.09
C THR A 231 8.48 2.56 -2.51
N GLU A 232 8.14 1.74 -3.51
CA GLU A 232 8.03 2.14 -4.92
C GLU A 232 6.62 2.63 -5.29
N ALA A 233 5.77 2.94 -4.29
CA ALA A 233 4.37 3.25 -4.53
C ALA A 233 4.21 4.37 -5.57
N PRO A 234 3.36 4.16 -6.59
CA PRO A 234 3.15 5.17 -7.62
C PRO A 234 2.46 6.40 -7.02
N VAL A 235 2.72 7.54 -7.61
CA VAL A 235 1.95 8.76 -7.35
C VAL A 235 0.55 8.57 -7.93
N LEU A 236 -0.48 8.72 -7.08
CA LEU A 236 -1.87 8.68 -7.52
C LEU A 236 -2.33 10.10 -7.85
N ALA A 237 -3.15 10.24 -8.89
CA ALA A 237 -3.83 11.51 -9.16
C ALA A 237 -5.03 11.68 -8.22
N LEU A 238 -5.27 12.90 -7.72
CA LEU A 238 -6.47 13.21 -6.95
C LEU A 238 -7.72 13.14 -7.86
N LEU A 239 -8.80 12.53 -7.36
CA LEU A 239 -10.03 12.29 -8.11
C LEU A 239 -10.73 13.58 -8.52
N ASN A 240 -10.96 13.74 -9.83
CA ASN A 240 -11.85 14.78 -10.33
C ASN A 240 -13.27 14.22 -10.52
N LEU A 241 -14.22 14.65 -9.71
CA LEU A 241 -15.61 14.20 -9.87
C LEU A 241 -16.31 14.77 -11.11
N GLN A 242 -15.76 15.77 -11.80
CA GLN A 242 -16.35 16.38 -12.99
C GLN A 242 -15.91 15.73 -14.31
N ARG A 243 -14.98 14.77 -14.25
CA ARG A 243 -14.43 14.09 -15.42
C ARG A 243 -14.89 12.63 -15.46
N PRO A 244 -14.99 12.02 -16.66
CA PRO A 244 -15.31 10.60 -16.78
C PRO A 244 -14.21 9.75 -16.16
N PHE A 245 -14.59 8.52 -15.81
CA PHE A 245 -13.66 7.52 -15.27
C PHE A 245 -13.43 6.41 -16.27
N GLU A 246 -12.21 5.90 -16.27
CA GLU A 246 -11.82 4.73 -17.03
C GLU A 246 -11.52 3.59 -16.05
N VAL A 247 -12.07 2.40 -16.27
CA VAL A 247 -11.85 1.24 -15.43
C VAL A 247 -11.15 0.17 -16.26
N GLU A 248 -9.96 -0.26 -15.84
CA GLU A 248 -9.33 -1.46 -16.36
C GLU A 248 -9.49 -2.57 -15.32
N ALA A 249 -10.19 -3.65 -15.67
CA ALA A 249 -10.36 -4.81 -14.81
C ALA A 249 -9.81 -6.05 -15.51
N ASP A 250 -9.20 -6.94 -14.72
CA ASP A 250 -8.62 -8.18 -15.21
C ASP A 250 -8.75 -9.29 -14.16
N ALA A 251 -8.93 -10.53 -14.62
CA ALA A 251 -9.14 -11.69 -13.77
C ALA A 251 -8.10 -12.80 -14.03
N SER A 252 -7.50 -13.29 -12.95
CA SER A 252 -6.69 -14.50 -12.96
C SER A 252 -7.54 -15.72 -12.60
N ASN A 253 -6.92 -16.90 -12.53
CA ASN A 253 -7.62 -18.09 -12.04
C ASN A 253 -8.06 -17.98 -10.58
N TYR A 254 -7.37 -17.15 -9.77
CA TYR A 254 -7.50 -17.14 -8.32
C TYR A 254 -7.92 -15.78 -7.74
N ALA A 255 -7.83 -14.70 -8.52
CA ALA A 255 -8.08 -13.35 -8.04
C ALA A 255 -8.35 -12.37 -9.18
N MET A 256 -8.95 -11.23 -8.87
CA MET A 256 -9.10 -10.10 -9.77
C MET A 256 -8.20 -8.93 -9.37
N GLY A 257 -7.82 -8.12 -10.35
CA GLY A 257 -7.20 -6.82 -10.18
C GLY A 257 -7.97 -5.78 -11.01
N ALA A 258 -8.11 -4.57 -10.48
CA ALA A 258 -8.73 -3.47 -11.20
C ALA A 258 -8.02 -2.16 -10.90
N VAL A 259 -8.02 -1.25 -11.87
CA VAL A 259 -7.46 0.08 -11.75
C VAL A 259 -8.46 1.09 -12.25
N LEU A 260 -8.70 2.09 -11.43
CA LEU A 260 -9.44 3.28 -11.79
C LEU A 260 -8.45 4.29 -12.36
N PHE A 261 -8.75 4.76 -13.56
CA PHE A 261 -7.98 5.76 -14.29
C PHE A 261 -8.82 7.01 -14.50
N GLN A 262 -8.11 8.13 -14.63
CA GLN A 262 -8.68 9.40 -15.05
C GLN A 262 -7.61 10.18 -15.82
N ASP A 263 -7.98 10.68 -17.01
CA ASP A 263 -7.07 11.38 -17.92
C ASP A 263 -5.75 10.61 -18.16
N GLY A 264 -5.85 9.27 -18.26
CA GLY A 264 -4.71 8.37 -18.46
C GLY A 264 -3.82 8.13 -17.23
N LYS A 265 -4.15 8.70 -16.06
CA LYS A 265 -3.40 8.52 -14.80
C LYS A 265 -4.13 7.56 -13.85
N PRO A 266 -3.41 6.70 -13.11
CA PRO A 266 -4.02 5.84 -12.11
C PRO A 266 -4.45 6.66 -10.90
N VAL A 267 -5.66 6.37 -10.44
CA VAL A 267 -6.35 7.06 -9.36
C VAL A 267 -6.49 6.15 -8.15
N ALA A 268 -6.86 4.88 -8.37
CA ALA A 268 -7.00 3.91 -7.31
C ALA A 268 -6.77 2.49 -7.84
N TYR A 269 -6.15 1.64 -7.01
CA TYR A 269 -6.02 0.21 -7.26
C TYR A 269 -7.02 -0.58 -6.41
N HIS A 270 -7.64 -1.60 -7.00
CA HIS A 270 -8.47 -2.58 -6.32
C HIS A 270 -8.03 -4.00 -6.69
N SER A 271 -8.15 -4.94 -5.77
CA SER A 271 -7.82 -6.36 -6.02
C SER A 271 -8.61 -7.24 -5.09
N GLU A 272 -9.08 -8.41 -5.50
CA GLU A 272 -9.83 -9.32 -4.62
C GLU A 272 -9.47 -10.77 -4.93
N MET A 273 -9.27 -11.60 -3.90
CA MET A 273 -9.11 -13.04 -4.08
C MET A 273 -10.49 -13.68 -4.33
N PHE A 274 -10.57 -14.57 -5.31
CA PHE A 274 -11.78 -15.34 -5.53
C PHE A 274 -12.01 -16.35 -4.41
N SER A 275 -13.27 -16.55 -4.06
CA SER A 275 -13.68 -17.48 -3.01
C SER A 275 -14.93 -18.26 -3.43
N GLY A 276 -15.07 -19.47 -2.89
CA GLY A 276 -16.23 -20.32 -3.14
C GLY A 276 -16.45 -20.65 -4.63
N PRO A 277 -17.69 -20.55 -5.15
CA PRO A 277 -18.02 -20.95 -6.52
C PRO A 277 -17.24 -20.19 -7.62
N VAL A 278 -16.79 -18.97 -7.34
CA VAL A 278 -16.11 -18.11 -8.33
C VAL A 278 -14.80 -18.72 -8.82
N LEU A 279 -14.13 -19.52 -7.99
CA LEU A 279 -12.90 -20.23 -8.37
C LEU A 279 -13.10 -21.19 -9.55
N ASN A 280 -14.30 -21.76 -9.66
CA ASN A 280 -14.66 -22.74 -10.69
C ASN A 280 -15.30 -22.12 -11.92
N TYR A 281 -15.42 -20.79 -11.97
CA TYR A 281 -16.02 -20.11 -13.10
C TYR A 281 -15.12 -20.17 -14.34
N PRO A 282 -15.70 -20.29 -15.55
CA PRO A 282 -14.97 -20.10 -16.80
C PRO A 282 -14.31 -18.72 -16.85
N THR A 283 -13.25 -18.57 -17.65
CA THR A 283 -12.52 -17.28 -17.79
C THR A 283 -13.46 -16.11 -18.09
N TYR A 284 -14.39 -16.27 -19.03
CA TYR A 284 -15.39 -15.23 -19.35
C TYR A 284 -16.19 -14.75 -18.13
N ASP A 285 -16.60 -15.69 -17.27
CA ASP A 285 -17.40 -15.39 -16.08
C ASP A 285 -16.55 -14.74 -14.98
N LYS A 286 -15.27 -15.09 -14.90
CA LYS A 286 -14.31 -14.44 -14.00
C LYS A 286 -14.02 -13.01 -14.42
N GLU A 287 -13.85 -12.75 -15.71
CA GLU A 287 -13.67 -11.39 -16.26
C GLU A 287 -14.92 -10.53 -16.02
N LEU A 288 -16.11 -11.07 -16.31
CA LEU A 288 -17.38 -10.38 -16.04
C LEU A 288 -17.56 -10.10 -14.53
N TYR A 289 -17.20 -11.06 -13.67
CA TYR A 289 -17.23 -10.87 -12.22
C TYR A 289 -16.25 -9.79 -11.75
N ALA A 290 -15.03 -9.76 -12.29
CA ALA A 290 -14.03 -8.74 -11.99
C ALA A 290 -14.53 -7.34 -12.37
N MET A 291 -15.10 -7.18 -13.56
CA MET A 291 -15.74 -5.92 -13.99
C MET A 291 -16.88 -5.52 -13.03
N HIS A 292 -17.78 -6.45 -12.72
CA HIS A 292 -18.88 -6.19 -11.79
C HIS A 292 -18.38 -5.77 -10.40
N GLN A 293 -17.36 -6.43 -9.86
CA GLN A 293 -16.80 -6.08 -8.56
C GLN A 293 -16.06 -4.73 -8.58
N ALA A 294 -15.31 -4.43 -9.65
CA ALA A 294 -14.66 -3.13 -9.82
C ALA A 294 -15.71 -2.00 -9.82
N VAL A 295 -16.77 -2.13 -10.62
CA VAL A 295 -17.85 -1.13 -10.69
C VAL A 295 -18.60 -1.03 -9.36
N LYS A 296 -18.84 -2.16 -8.68
CA LYS A 296 -19.46 -2.17 -7.35
C LYS A 296 -18.59 -1.49 -6.29
N HIS A 297 -17.27 -1.72 -6.32
CA HIS A 297 -16.33 -1.12 -5.39
C HIS A 297 -16.29 0.41 -5.53
N TRP A 298 -16.27 0.91 -6.76
CA TRP A 298 -16.27 2.34 -7.07
C TRP A 298 -17.65 2.91 -7.35
N ARG A 299 -18.74 2.25 -6.89
CA ARG A 299 -20.12 2.70 -7.13
C ARG A 299 -20.29 4.19 -6.83
N ALA A 300 -19.76 4.64 -5.70
CA ALA A 300 -19.87 6.04 -5.25
C ALA A 300 -19.29 7.04 -6.26
N TYR A 301 -18.25 6.66 -6.99
CA TYR A 301 -17.61 7.52 -7.99
C TYR A 301 -18.26 7.43 -9.37
N LEU A 302 -18.72 6.24 -9.73
CA LEU A 302 -19.17 5.87 -11.07
C LEU A 302 -20.67 6.12 -11.32
N LEU A 303 -21.48 6.15 -10.26
CA LEU A 303 -22.93 6.30 -10.40
C LEU A 303 -23.29 7.66 -11.01
N GLY A 304 -24.16 7.65 -12.02
CA GLY A 304 -24.60 8.87 -12.71
C GLY A 304 -23.60 9.45 -13.72
N LYS A 305 -22.45 8.79 -13.96
CA LYS A 305 -21.44 9.21 -14.93
C LYS A 305 -21.28 8.21 -16.07
N GLU A 306 -20.69 8.70 -17.16
CA GLU A 306 -20.19 7.83 -18.22
C GLU A 306 -18.87 7.18 -17.76
N VAL A 307 -18.82 5.86 -17.86
CA VAL A 307 -17.70 5.04 -17.43
C VAL A 307 -17.19 4.22 -18.60
N ILE A 308 -15.92 4.37 -18.92
CA ILE A 308 -15.29 3.58 -19.97
C ILE A 308 -14.63 2.38 -19.31
N VAL A 309 -15.12 1.17 -19.59
CA VAL A 309 -14.48 -0.05 -19.11
C VAL A 309 -13.61 -0.60 -20.21
N HIS A 310 -12.31 -0.73 -19.96
CA HIS A 310 -11.39 -1.45 -20.83
C HIS A 310 -11.27 -2.89 -20.37
N SER A 311 -11.45 -3.81 -21.30
CA SER A 311 -11.20 -5.23 -21.09
C SER A 311 -10.42 -5.81 -22.27
N ASP A 312 -9.56 -6.77 -21.98
CA ASP A 312 -8.82 -7.57 -22.95
C ASP A 312 -9.62 -8.80 -23.43
N HIS A 313 -10.82 -9.02 -22.90
CA HIS A 313 -11.67 -10.14 -23.26
C HIS A 313 -12.76 -9.71 -24.26
N LYS A 314 -12.49 -9.89 -25.57
CA LYS A 314 -13.38 -9.49 -26.69
C LYS A 314 -14.87 -9.82 -26.48
N PRO A 315 -15.26 -11.01 -25.99
CA PRO A 315 -16.66 -11.34 -25.76
C PRO A 315 -17.42 -10.37 -24.84
N LEU A 316 -16.73 -9.66 -23.94
CA LEU A 316 -17.38 -8.69 -23.05
C LEU A 316 -17.89 -7.44 -23.79
N GLN A 317 -17.36 -7.13 -24.98
CA GLN A 317 -17.90 -6.02 -25.78
C GLN A 317 -19.35 -6.25 -26.24
N PHE A 318 -19.75 -7.52 -26.37
CA PHE A 318 -21.07 -7.90 -26.85
C PHE A 318 -22.07 -8.16 -25.71
N LEU A 319 -21.70 -7.87 -24.45
CA LEU A 319 -22.55 -8.09 -23.27
C LEU A 319 -23.92 -7.41 -23.39
N THR A 320 -23.98 -6.21 -23.97
CA THR A 320 -25.21 -5.45 -24.19
C THR A 320 -26.03 -5.92 -25.39
N THR A 321 -25.42 -6.62 -26.34
CA THR A 321 -26.06 -7.11 -27.58
C THR A 321 -26.47 -8.59 -27.50
N GLN A 322 -26.03 -9.31 -26.46
CA GLN A 322 -26.39 -10.72 -26.27
C GLN A 322 -27.86 -10.89 -25.89
N SER A 323 -28.65 -11.45 -26.81
CA SER A 323 -30.08 -11.72 -26.65
C SER A 323 -30.42 -12.89 -25.72
N LYS A 324 -29.44 -13.68 -25.27
CA LYS A 324 -29.60 -14.79 -24.33
C LYS A 324 -28.53 -14.77 -23.24
N LEU A 325 -28.82 -14.14 -22.11
CA LEU A 325 -28.06 -14.36 -20.87
C LEU A 325 -28.45 -15.74 -20.33
N GLN A 326 -27.62 -16.76 -20.61
CA GLN A 326 -27.98 -18.17 -20.37
C GLN A 326 -27.98 -18.58 -18.88
N GLN A 327 -27.47 -17.75 -17.97
CA GLN A 327 -27.31 -18.10 -16.55
C GLN A 327 -27.82 -16.99 -15.63
N ALA A 328 -28.52 -17.38 -14.55
CA ALA A 328 -29.10 -16.47 -13.56
C ALA A 328 -28.08 -15.50 -12.92
N ARG A 329 -26.80 -15.91 -12.81
CA ARG A 329 -25.71 -15.06 -12.31
C ARG A 329 -25.40 -13.88 -13.23
N HIS A 330 -25.40 -14.09 -14.55
CA HIS A 330 -25.16 -13.02 -15.51
C HIS A 330 -26.28 -11.99 -15.45
N MET A 331 -27.54 -12.43 -15.35
CA MET A 331 -28.69 -11.52 -15.18
C MET A 331 -28.55 -10.65 -13.93
N LYS A 332 -28.11 -11.23 -12.81
CA LYS A 332 -27.89 -10.47 -11.56
C LYS A 332 -26.81 -9.40 -11.73
N TRP A 333 -25.66 -9.75 -12.30
CA TRP A 333 -24.57 -8.79 -12.50
C TRP A 333 -24.92 -7.73 -13.53
N MET A 334 -25.58 -8.12 -14.63
CA MET A 334 -26.03 -7.20 -15.67
C MET A 334 -27.08 -6.22 -15.16
N SER A 335 -28.05 -6.67 -14.36
CA SER A 335 -29.04 -5.78 -13.73
C SER A 335 -28.39 -4.71 -12.84
N TYR A 336 -27.27 -5.05 -12.18
CA TYR A 336 -26.50 -4.09 -11.42
C TYR A 336 -25.72 -3.11 -12.32
N LEU A 337 -25.05 -3.63 -13.35
CA LEU A 337 -24.25 -2.84 -14.30
C LEU A 337 -25.11 -1.89 -15.14
N GLN A 338 -26.37 -2.25 -15.42
CA GLN A 338 -27.33 -1.39 -16.14
C GLN A 338 -27.69 -0.10 -15.40
N GLN A 339 -27.40 0.00 -14.09
CA GLN A 339 -27.56 1.24 -13.32
C GLN A 339 -26.50 2.31 -13.69
N PHE A 340 -25.47 1.92 -14.44
CA PHE A 340 -24.34 2.77 -14.81
C PHE A 340 -24.30 2.95 -16.32
N SER A 341 -23.82 4.11 -16.79
CA SER A 341 -23.62 4.38 -18.21
C SER A 341 -22.25 3.85 -18.64
N ILE A 342 -22.16 2.53 -18.85
CA ILE A 342 -20.90 1.83 -19.14
C ILE A 342 -20.69 1.68 -20.64
N VAL A 343 -19.54 2.14 -21.13
CA VAL A 343 -19.05 1.92 -22.50
C VAL A 343 -17.87 0.95 -22.45
N ILE A 344 -18.06 -0.26 -22.98
CA ILE A 344 -17.02 -1.30 -22.98
C ILE A 344 -16.14 -1.14 -24.23
N LYS A 345 -14.87 -0.79 -24.03
CA LYS A 345 -13.86 -0.71 -25.10
C LYS A 345 -12.92 -1.90 -25.00
N TYR A 346 -12.76 -2.62 -26.11
CA TYR A 346 -11.75 -3.66 -26.20
C TYR A 346 -10.38 -3.03 -26.38
N LYS A 347 -9.45 -3.45 -25.51
CA LYS A 347 -8.05 -3.07 -25.59
C LYS A 347 -7.24 -4.35 -25.78
N LYS A 348 -6.56 -4.47 -26.92
CA LYS A 348 -5.73 -5.64 -27.24
C LYS A 348 -4.66 -5.81 -26.15
N GLY A 349 -4.45 -7.01 -25.61
CA GLY A 349 -3.53 -7.27 -24.48
C GLY A 349 -2.14 -6.60 -24.61
N ALA A 350 -1.62 -6.48 -25.84
CA ALA A 350 -0.35 -5.81 -26.13
C ALA A 350 -0.32 -4.28 -25.85
N THR A 351 -1.45 -3.58 -25.95
CA THR A 351 -1.62 -2.17 -25.54
C THR A 351 -2.21 -2.04 -24.13
N ASN A 352 -2.73 -3.14 -23.60
CA ASN A 352 -3.20 -3.28 -22.23
C ASN A 352 -2.08 -3.78 -21.30
N LYS A 353 -0.84 -3.31 -21.47
CA LYS A 353 0.29 -3.75 -20.62
C LYS A 353 0.03 -3.50 -19.13
N LEU A 354 -0.74 -2.45 -18.81
CA LEU A 354 -1.20 -2.20 -17.46
C LEU A 354 -2.17 -3.31 -17.03
N ALA A 355 -3.31 -3.57 -17.69
CA ALA A 355 -4.19 -4.68 -17.28
C ALA A 355 -3.65 -6.09 -17.45
N ASP A 356 -2.89 -6.45 -18.47
CA ASP A 356 -2.38 -7.83 -18.66
C ASP A 356 -1.27 -8.19 -17.63
N MET A 357 -0.45 -7.21 -17.22
CA MET A 357 0.38 -7.36 -16.02
C MET A 357 -0.49 -7.35 -14.73
N LEU A 358 -1.80 -7.03 -14.81
CA LEU A 358 -2.76 -6.96 -13.70
C LEU A 358 -3.34 -8.36 -13.35
N SER A 359 -3.71 -9.24 -14.27
CA SER A 359 -4.14 -10.60 -13.85
C SER A 359 -2.97 -11.53 -13.51
N ARG A 360 -1.84 -11.36 -14.18
CA ARG A 360 -0.73 -12.34 -14.14
C ARG A 360 0.43 -11.78 -13.31
N PRO A 361 0.62 -12.19 -12.05
CA PRO A 361 1.98 -12.20 -11.52
C PRO A 361 2.80 -13.14 -12.43
N PRO A 362 4.08 -12.86 -12.69
CA PRO A 362 4.93 -13.86 -13.34
C PRO A 362 4.84 -15.12 -12.48
N THR A 363 4.19 -16.15 -13.00
CA THR A 363 4.41 -17.49 -12.48
C THR A 363 5.91 -17.77 -12.61
N PRO A 364 6.54 -18.50 -11.69
CA PRO A 364 7.84 -19.07 -11.97
C PRO A 364 7.59 -20.07 -13.11
N VAL A 365 7.74 -19.59 -14.35
CA VAL A 365 7.60 -20.41 -15.53
C VAL A 365 8.80 -21.34 -15.52
N ASN A 366 8.58 -22.54 -14.97
CA ASN A 366 9.32 -23.73 -15.36
C ASN A 366 9.02 -24.02 -16.84
N SER A 367 9.59 -23.23 -17.72
CA SER A 367 9.94 -23.62 -19.08
C SER A 367 11.06 -22.70 -19.56
N ALA A 368 12.27 -23.19 -19.34
CA ALA A 368 13.37 -23.17 -20.30
C ALA A 368 13.27 -22.10 -21.40
N LEU A 369 13.57 -20.85 -21.05
CA LEU A 369 14.36 -20.00 -21.92
C LEU A 369 15.72 -19.89 -21.25
N LEU A 370 16.59 -20.82 -21.63
CA LEU A 370 18.04 -20.67 -21.59
C LEU A 370 18.41 -19.40 -22.37
N VAL A 371 18.21 -18.23 -21.77
CA VAL A 371 19.16 -17.14 -22.00
C VAL A 371 20.32 -17.50 -21.11
N ALA A 372 21.38 -18.00 -21.74
CA ALA A 372 22.67 -18.25 -21.13
C ALA A 372 23.21 -16.94 -20.56
N MET A 373 22.73 -16.53 -19.38
CA MET A 373 23.52 -15.72 -18.48
C MET A 373 24.60 -16.65 -17.95
N LYS A 374 25.69 -16.77 -18.74
CA LYS A 374 27.00 -17.06 -18.18
C LYS A 374 27.20 -16.00 -17.11
N ILE A 375 26.90 -16.35 -15.85
CA ILE A 375 27.58 -15.74 -14.72
C ILE A 375 29.02 -16.15 -14.93
N GLN A 376 29.77 -15.32 -15.66
CA GLN A 376 31.22 -15.32 -15.53
C GLN A 376 31.43 -14.91 -14.07
N PRO A 377 31.95 -15.79 -13.20
CA PRO A 377 32.52 -15.28 -11.97
C PRO A 377 33.56 -14.26 -12.42
N ILE A 378 33.46 -13.02 -11.94
CA ILE A 378 34.54 -12.04 -12.09
C ILE A 378 35.68 -12.60 -11.26
N VAL A 379 36.41 -13.54 -11.84
CA VAL A 379 37.73 -13.95 -11.40
C VAL A 379 38.67 -13.17 -12.31
N PRO A 380 39.52 -12.29 -11.78
CA PRO A 380 40.47 -11.52 -12.57
C PRO A 380 41.20 -12.42 -13.57
N SER A 381 41.00 -12.18 -14.87
CA SER A 381 41.67 -12.90 -15.97
C SER A 381 43.21 -12.73 -15.96
N GLU A 382 43.72 -11.94 -15.03
CA GLU A 382 45.14 -11.67 -14.81
C GLU A 382 45.88 -12.86 -14.17
N TYR A 383 45.20 -13.70 -13.37
CA TYR A 383 45.84 -14.87 -12.75
C TYR A 383 46.30 -15.93 -13.77
N ALA A 384 45.58 -16.06 -14.89
CA ALA A 384 45.93 -17.00 -15.95
C ALA A 384 47.32 -16.73 -16.55
N LYS A 385 47.79 -15.48 -16.51
CA LYS A 385 49.11 -15.07 -17.03
C LYS A 385 50.25 -15.33 -16.04
N GLY A 386 49.94 -15.48 -14.75
CA GLY A 386 50.93 -15.64 -13.68
C GLY A 386 51.38 -17.08 -13.44
N TYR A 387 50.69 -18.09 -14.01
CA TYR A 387 51.04 -19.50 -13.76
C TYR A 387 52.36 -19.93 -14.42
N ASP A 388 52.73 -19.36 -15.56
CA ASP A 388 53.97 -19.68 -16.27
C ASP A 388 55.23 -19.17 -15.53
N THR A 389 55.09 -18.13 -14.71
CA THR A 389 56.20 -17.53 -13.96
C THR A 389 56.23 -17.92 -12.48
N ASP A 390 55.20 -18.60 -11.98
CA ASP A 390 55.08 -18.96 -10.56
C ASP A 390 55.89 -20.22 -10.20
N ALA A 391 56.72 -20.11 -9.16
CA ALA A 391 57.60 -21.20 -8.73
C ALA A 391 56.86 -22.44 -8.19
N ASP A 392 55.64 -22.27 -7.68
CA ASP A 392 54.88 -23.33 -7.02
C ASP A 392 53.95 -24.05 -8.04
N PHE A 393 53.45 -23.34 -9.06
CA PHE A 393 52.42 -23.87 -9.99
C PHE A 393 52.88 -24.10 -11.44
N ASN A 394 54.00 -23.53 -11.90
CA ASN A 394 54.48 -23.65 -13.30
C ASN A 394 54.60 -25.12 -13.75
N SER A 395 55.25 -25.97 -12.94
CA SER A 395 55.47 -27.37 -13.31
C SER A 395 54.17 -28.19 -13.43
N ALA A 396 53.13 -27.84 -12.68
CA ALA A 396 51.81 -28.46 -12.75
C ALA A 396 51.00 -27.92 -13.96
N TYR A 397 51.09 -26.61 -14.21
CA TYR A 397 50.44 -25.95 -15.35
C TYR A 397 50.98 -26.46 -16.69
N ALA A 398 52.30 -26.61 -16.84
CA ALA A 398 52.92 -27.14 -18.05
C ALA A 398 52.50 -28.61 -18.33
N LYS A 399 52.35 -29.44 -17.28
CA LYS A 399 51.86 -30.82 -17.41
C LYS A 399 50.39 -30.88 -17.83
N LEU A 400 49.57 -29.95 -17.37
CA LEU A 400 48.16 -29.83 -17.76
C LEU A 400 47.98 -29.36 -19.20
N GLN A 401 48.81 -28.42 -19.68
CA GLN A 401 48.80 -28.00 -21.08
C GLN A 401 49.21 -29.14 -22.04
N GLN A 402 50.09 -30.04 -21.60
CA GLN A 402 50.48 -31.24 -22.35
C GLN A 402 49.47 -32.40 -22.24
N GLY A 403 48.31 -32.18 -21.60
CA GLY A 403 47.23 -33.16 -21.51
C GLY A 403 47.48 -34.33 -20.56
N LYS A 404 48.48 -34.25 -19.67
CA LYS A 404 48.72 -35.28 -18.65
C LYS A 404 47.87 -35.00 -17.41
N THR A 405 47.10 -35.99 -16.99
CA THR A 405 46.27 -35.93 -15.77
C THR A 405 47.14 -35.79 -14.52
N SER A 406 46.95 -34.68 -13.81
CA SER A 406 47.49 -34.43 -12.47
C SER A 406 46.34 -34.18 -11.50
N GLU A 407 46.62 -34.02 -10.19
CA GLU A 407 45.59 -33.67 -9.18
C GLU A 407 44.90 -32.31 -9.44
N PHE A 408 45.35 -31.56 -10.45
CA PHE A 408 44.86 -30.24 -10.80
C PHE A 408 43.99 -30.30 -12.06
N GLN A 409 43.02 -29.40 -12.16
CA GLN A 409 42.10 -29.29 -13.29
C GLN A 409 42.14 -27.87 -13.85
N LEU A 410 42.16 -27.74 -15.17
CA LEU A 410 42.12 -26.46 -15.85
C LEU A 410 40.69 -26.16 -16.30
N LYS A 411 40.11 -25.05 -15.83
CA LYS A 411 38.78 -24.58 -16.25
C LYS A 411 38.88 -23.10 -16.59
N ASP A 412 38.46 -22.74 -17.81
CA ASP A 412 38.45 -21.35 -18.31
C ASP A 412 39.79 -20.61 -18.13
N GLY A 413 40.92 -21.31 -18.33
CA GLY A 413 42.28 -20.75 -18.22
C GLY A 413 42.85 -20.67 -16.80
N LEU A 414 42.09 -21.08 -15.79
CA LEU A 414 42.47 -21.06 -14.37
C LEU A 414 42.69 -22.48 -13.83
N MET A 415 43.63 -22.62 -12.90
CA MET A 415 44.00 -23.91 -12.31
C MET A 415 43.28 -24.14 -10.97
N TYR A 416 42.68 -25.31 -10.81
CA TYR A 416 41.95 -25.73 -9.61
C TYR A 416 42.53 -27.03 -9.03
N LYS A 417 42.55 -27.15 -7.70
CA LYS A 417 42.75 -28.43 -7.00
C LYS A 417 41.42 -28.79 -6.33
N GLY A 418 40.68 -29.75 -6.89
CA GLY A 418 39.31 -30.05 -6.45
C GLY A 418 38.37 -28.85 -6.65
N THR A 419 37.84 -28.28 -5.57
CA THR A 419 36.93 -27.11 -5.60
C THR A 419 37.66 -25.77 -5.31
N GLN A 420 38.98 -25.81 -5.06
CA GLN A 420 39.76 -24.64 -4.65
C GLN A 420 40.53 -24.06 -5.84
N LEU A 421 40.50 -22.73 -6.00
CA LEU A 421 41.24 -22.00 -7.03
C LEU A 421 42.70 -21.81 -6.60
N CYS A 422 43.65 -22.12 -7.48
CA CYS A 422 45.08 -21.89 -7.26
C CYS A 422 45.43 -20.46 -7.68
N ILE A 423 45.88 -19.61 -6.76
CA ILE A 423 46.20 -18.20 -7.03
C ILE A 423 47.74 -18.02 -7.09
N PRO A 424 48.33 -17.54 -8.21
CA PRO A 424 49.76 -17.24 -8.33
C PRO A 424 50.22 -16.11 -7.40
N LYS A 425 51.52 -16.09 -7.03
CA LYS A 425 52.10 -15.09 -6.11
C LYS A 425 51.85 -13.63 -6.49
N ASP A 426 51.87 -13.31 -7.78
CA ASP A 426 51.79 -11.91 -8.26
C ASP A 426 50.36 -11.34 -8.33
N GLY A 427 49.34 -12.13 -8.02
CA GLY A 427 47.94 -11.73 -8.18
C GLY A 427 47.25 -11.19 -6.91
N ASP A 428 47.98 -11.04 -5.80
CA ASP A 428 47.43 -10.71 -4.47
C ASP A 428 47.28 -9.18 -4.24
N SER A 429 46.64 -8.46 -5.16
CA SER A 429 46.30 -7.04 -4.97
C SER A 429 44.81 -6.77 -4.69
N CYS A 430 43.95 -7.80 -4.73
CA CYS A 430 42.52 -7.68 -4.41
C CYS A 430 42.14 -8.55 -3.21
N SER A 431 41.86 -7.88 -2.09
CA SER A 431 41.49 -8.42 -0.78
C SER A 431 40.31 -9.41 -0.82
N GLY A 432 40.51 -10.63 -0.29
CA GLY A 432 39.40 -11.47 0.19
C GLY A 432 39.52 -12.99 0.07
N PHE A 433 40.52 -13.54 -0.62
CA PHE A 433 40.61 -14.99 -0.86
C PHE A 433 41.84 -15.62 -0.19
N VAL A 434 41.65 -16.74 0.51
CA VAL A 434 42.72 -17.46 1.23
C VAL A 434 43.54 -18.28 0.23
N ARG A 435 44.85 -18.02 0.19
CA ARG A 435 45.80 -18.71 -0.68
C ARG A 435 46.09 -20.14 -0.19
N LEU A 436 46.02 -21.11 -1.09
CA LEU A 436 46.55 -22.46 -0.81
C LEU A 436 48.08 -22.43 -0.91
N ILE A 437 48.76 -22.72 0.20
CA ILE A 437 50.21 -22.94 0.23
C ILE A 437 50.44 -24.44 0.16
N LEU A 438 51.08 -24.93 -0.91
CA LEU A 438 51.51 -26.32 -0.98
C LEU A 438 52.78 -26.48 -0.13
N PRO A 439 52.86 -27.49 0.76
CA PRO A 439 54.11 -27.81 1.44
C PRO A 439 55.15 -28.29 0.41
N LYS A 440 56.42 -27.88 0.58
CA LYS A 440 57.55 -28.27 -0.27
C LYS A 440 57.83 -29.78 -0.20
#